data_AF-A0A2A2S342-F1
#
_entry.id   AF-A0A2A2S342-F1
#
_cell.length_a   1.000
_cell.length_b   1.000
_cell.length_c   1.000
_cell.angle_alpha   90.00
_cell.angle_beta   90.00
_cell.angle_gamma   90.00
#
_symmetry.space_group_name_H-M   'P 1'
#
loop_
_entity.id
_entity.type
_entity.pdbx_description
1 polymer ?
#
loop_
_entity_poly.entity_id
_entity_poly.type
_entity_poly.pdbx_seq_one_letter_code
_entity_poly.pdbx_strand_id
1 'polypeptide(L)'
;MTIRFHELAYSLKIWATSVLLAPLICFLIEAIVHSSVFFSVNEALSCYPYIVIFGGMCSFFTWIIFFLLIRLSVTVIKSIRLIKYVIAATGVVLTFLTILIPVWLLSDSPFELNIAMIELLAGNCICIVGGSLIYELYTIILCEP
;
A
#
# COMPACT_ATOMS: atom_id res chain seq x y z
N MET A 1 22.41 22.82 3.83
CA MET A 1 20.98 22.42 3.89
C MET A 1 20.81 21.21 2.99
N THR A 2 20.96 20.01 3.53
CA THR A 2 20.92 18.74 2.77
C THR A 2 19.48 18.22 2.74
N ILE A 3 18.89 18.16 1.55
CA ILE A 3 17.51 17.69 1.37
C ILE A 3 17.47 16.18 1.61
N ARG A 4 16.58 15.77 2.53
CA ARG A 4 16.38 14.42 3.07
C ARG A 4 15.78 13.49 2.01
N PHE A 5 16.60 12.65 1.38
CA PHE A 5 16.12 11.56 0.50
C PHE A 5 15.54 10.34 1.25
N HIS A 6 15.50 10.38 2.59
CA HIS A 6 15.11 9.22 3.42
C HIS A 6 13.59 8.97 3.47
N GLU A 7 12.76 10.02 3.53
CA GLU A 7 11.30 9.89 3.60
C GLU A 7 10.73 9.40 2.25
N LEU A 8 11.29 9.88 1.14
CA LEU A 8 10.91 9.46 -0.21
C LEU A 8 11.32 8.01 -0.47
N ALA A 9 12.56 7.64 -0.15
CA ALA A 9 13.01 6.25 -0.30
C ALA A 9 12.20 5.31 0.59
N TYR A 10 11.84 5.74 1.80
CA TYR A 10 11.00 4.97 2.71
C TYR A 10 9.58 4.78 2.15
N SER A 11 8.91 5.85 1.72
CA SER A 11 7.57 5.76 1.14
C SER A 11 7.55 4.94 -0.15
N LEU A 12 8.58 5.09 -0.99
CA LEU A 12 8.74 4.34 -2.24
C LEU A 12 8.93 2.85 -1.97
N LYS A 13 9.72 2.46 -0.95
CA LYS A 13 9.86 1.06 -0.54
C LYS A 13 8.52 0.46 -0.10
N ILE A 14 7.75 1.18 0.72
CA ILE A 14 6.43 0.72 1.16
C ILE A 14 5.50 0.51 -0.03
N TRP A 15 5.42 1.51 -0.92
CA TRP A 15 4.56 1.47 -2.10
C TRP A 15 4.98 0.40 -3.11
N ALA A 16 6.27 0.29 -3.42
CA ALA A 16 6.76 -0.74 -4.34
C ALA A 16 6.48 -2.14 -3.79
N THR A 17 6.65 -2.34 -2.49
CA THR A 17 6.32 -3.61 -1.83
C THR A 17 4.83 -3.91 -1.87
N SER A 18 3.94 -2.93 -1.67
CA SER A 18 2.51 -3.16 -1.81
C SER A 18 2.12 -3.47 -3.26
N VAL A 19 2.64 -2.72 -4.23
CA VAL A 19 2.37 -2.93 -5.66
C VAL A 19 2.85 -4.30 -6.16
N LEU A 20 4.01 -4.76 -5.69
CA LEU A 20 4.59 -6.05 -6.10
C LEU A 20 4.02 -7.23 -5.31
N LEU A 21 3.95 -7.13 -3.98
CA LEU A 21 3.59 -8.28 -3.14
C LEU A 21 2.08 -8.43 -2.96
N ALA A 22 1.27 -7.38 -3.01
CA ALA A 22 -0.17 -7.53 -2.80
C ALA A 22 -0.86 -8.45 -3.83
N PRO A 23 -0.54 -8.40 -5.14
CA PRO A 23 -1.07 -9.36 -6.10
C PRO A 23 -0.64 -10.80 -5.81
N LEU A 24 0.62 -11.01 -5.35
CA LEU A 24 1.10 -12.34 -4.95
C LEU A 24 0.34 -12.87 -3.73
N ILE A 25 0.09 -12.01 -2.74
CA ILE A 25 -0.70 -12.38 -1.56
C ILE A 25 -2.13 -12.71 -1.97
N CYS A 26 -2.72 -11.93 -2.87
CA CYS A 26 -4.06 -12.20 -3.41
C CYS A 26 -4.14 -13.59 -4.05
N PHE A 27 -3.20 -13.92 -4.96
CA PHE A 27 -3.15 -15.23 -5.60
C PHE A 27 -2.92 -16.37 -4.60
N LEU A 28 -2.13 -16.12 -3.55
CA LEU A 28 -1.91 -17.10 -2.49
C LEU A 28 -3.19 -17.36 -1.68
N ILE A 29 -3.94 -16.30 -1.34
CA ILE A 29 -5.22 -16.41 -0.63
C ILE A 29 -6.22 -17.18 -1.49
N GLU A 30 -6.37 -16.81 -2.76
CA GLU A 30 -7.28 -17.48 -3.69
C GLU A 30 -6.95 -18.97 -3.83
N ALA A 31 -5.66 -19.31 -3.97
CA ALA A 31 -5.20 -20.70 -4.05
C ALA A 31 -5.48 -21.53 -2.79
N ILE A 32 -5.35 -20.93 -1.60
CA ILE A 32 -5.55 -21.63 -0.31
C ILE A 32 -7.04 -21.72 0.05
N VAL A 33 -7.78 -20.62 -0.08
CA VAL A 33 -9.13 -20.46 0.45
C VAL A 33 -10.17 -21.01 -0.51
N HIS A 34 -10.04 -20.69 -1.79
CA HIS A 34 -11.11 -20.99 -2.74
C HIS A 34 -10.99 -22.38 -3.35
N SER A 35 -9.86 -23.09 -3.16
CA SER A 35 -9.59 -24.44 -3.71
C SER A 35 -10.07 -24.59 -5.16
N SER A 36 -10.18 -23.47 -5.87
CA SER A 36 -10.96 -23.35 -7.09
C SER A 36 -10.00 -23.55 -8.25
N VAL A 37 -10.37 -24.53 -9.05
CA VAL A 37 -9.77 -25.03 -10.29
C VAL A 37 -9.70 -23.95 -11.40
N PHE A 38 -9.90 -22.66 -11.10
CA PHE A 38 -10.19 -21.62 -12.09
C PHE A 38 -9.02 -20.72 -12.50
N PHE A 39 -7.90 -20.72 -11.79
CA PHE A 39 -6.71 -19.98 -12.21
C PHE A 39 -5.50 -20.90 -12.22
N SER A 40 -5.07 -21.33 -13.41
CA SER A 40 -3.81 -22.04 -13.53
C SER A 40 -2.66 -21.12 -13.12
N VAL A 41 -1.62 -21.65 -12.47
CA VAL A 41 -0.41 -20.87 -12.10
C VAL A 41 0.16 -20.12 -13.31
N ASN A 42 0.02 -20.69 -14.51
CA ASN A 42 0.42 -20.06 -15.77
C ASN A 42 -0.40 -18.81 -16.11
N GLU A 43 -1.72 -18.84 -15.91
CA GLU A 43 -2.59 -17.67 -16.13
C GLU A 43 -2.28 -16.58 -15.10
N ALA A 44 -2.09 -16.94 -13.82
CA ALA A 44 -1.74 -15.98 -12.77
C ALA A 44 -0.40 -15.28 -13.08
N LEU A 45 0.61 -16.05 -13.50
CA LEU A 45 1.91 -15.50 -13.93
C LEU A 45 1.79 -14.61 -15.16
N SER A 46 0.92 -14.96 -16.11
CA SER A 46 0.71 -14.16 -17.32
C SER A 46 0.01 -12.83 -17.04
N CYS A 47 -0.93 -12.80 -16.08
CA CYS A 47 -1.68 -11.61 -15.69
C CYS A 47 -0.92 -10.71 -14.69
N TYR A 48 -0.01 -11.28 -13.89
CA TYR A 48 0.75 -10.58 -12.86
C TYR A 48 1.39 -9.26 -13.32
N PRO A 49 2.17 -9.18 -14.41
CA PRO A 49 2.80 -7.92 -14.83
C PRO A 49 1.78 -6.84 -15.16
N TYR A 50 0.64 -7.21 -15.75
CA TYR A 50 -0.44 -6.27 -16.06
C TYR A 50 -1.07 -5.71 -14.78
N ILE A 51 -1.33 -6.57 -13.79
CA ILE A 51 -1.87 -6.15 -12.48
C ILE A 51 -0.90 -5.23 -11.76
N VAL A 52 0.40 -5.56 -11.76
CA VAL A 52 1.45 -4.74 -11.13
C VAL A 52 1.54 -3.37 -11.81
N ILE A 53 1.59 -3.31 -13.14
CA ILE A 53 1.70 -2.04 -13.87
C ILE A 53 0.45 -1.19 -13.66
N PHE A 54 -0.73 -1.78 -13.88
CA PHE A 54 -1.99 -1.05 -13.75
C PHE A 54 -2.25 -0.61 -12.31
N GLY A 55 -2.07 -1.50 -11.33
CA GLY A 55 -2.20 -1.20 -9.91
C GLY A 55 -1.18 -0.17 -9.44
N GLY A 56 0.06 -0.24 -9.94
CA GLY A 56 1.09 0.77 -9.69
C GLY A 56 0.68 2.14 -10.23
N MET A 57 0.20 2.22 -11.48
CA MET A 57 -0.27 3.47 -12.07
C MET A 57 -1.46 4.06 -11.30
N CYS A 58 -2.45 3.24 -10.95
CA CYS A 58 -3.64 3.69 -10.21
C CYS A 58 -3.30 4.17 -8.80
N SER A 59 -2.36 3.52 -8.11
CA SER A 59 -1.95 3.88 -6.75
C SER A 59 -0.89 4.98 -6.69
N PHE A 60 -0.37 5.45 -7.83
CA PHE A 60 0.71 6.44 -7.90
C PHE A 60 0.32 7.77 -7.22
N PHE A 61 -0.88 8.29 -7.49
CA PHE A 61 -1.36 9.52 -6.84
C PHE A 61 -1.54 9.34 -5.33
N THR A 62 -2.04 8.18 -4.91
CA THR A 62 -2.15 7.82 -3.49
C THR A 62 -0.79 7.78 -2.83
N TRP A 63 0.23 7.25 -3.50
CA TRP A 63 1.60 7.24 -3.01
C TRP A 63 2.16 8.65 -2.84
N ILE A 64 1.90 9.58 -3.76
CA ILE A 64 2.31 10.98 -3.61
C ILE A 64 1.68 11.58 -2.35
N ILE A 65 0.38 11.38 -2.13
CA ILE A 65 -0.31 11.85 -0.92
C ILE A 65 0.29 11.20 0.33
N PHE A 66 0.52 9.89 0.30
CA PHE A 66 1.12 9.14 1.39
C PHE A 66 2.52 9.66 1.75
N PHE A 67 3.36 9.94 0.76
CA PHE A 67 4.67 10.55 0.95
C PHE A 67 4.58 11.91 1.66
N LEU A 68 3.65 12.77 1.24
CA LEU A 68 3.45 14.08 1.88
C LEU A 68 3.01 13.94 3.34
N LEU A 69 2.14 12.97 3.64
CA LEU A 69 1.70 12.68 5.00
C LEU A 69 2.83 12.11 5.88
N ILE A 70 3.71 11.27 5.33
CA ILE A 70 4.92 10.80 6.03
C ILE A 70 5.79 11.99 6.41
N ARG A 71 6.08 12.88 5.44
CA ARG A 71 6.89 14.08 5.67
C ARG A 71 6.29 15.00 6.74
N LEU A 72 4.98 15.20 6.72
CA LEU A 72 4.27 15.95 7.75
C LEU A 72 4.38 15.26 9.12
N SER A 73 4.16 13.95 9.18
CA SER A 73 4.22 13.17 10.43
C SER A 73 5.60 13.23 11.08
N VAL A 74 6.67 13.12 10.29
CA VAL A 74 8.06 13.25 10.76
C VAL A 74 8.37 14.65 11.30
N THR A 75 7.69 15.67 10.79
CA THR A 75 7.89 17.05 11.26
C THR A 75 7.19 17.32 12.59
N VAL A 76 6.04 16.70 12.82
CA VAL A 76 5.19 16.99 13.98
C VAL A 76 5.46 16.04 15.16
N ILE A 77 5.80 14.78 14.89
CA ILE A 77 5.90 13.73 15.91
C ILE A 77 7.38 13.47 16.24
N LYS A 78 7.74 13.53 17.52
CA LYS A 78 9.12 13.28 17.98
C LYS A 78 9.46 11.79 18.15
N SER A 79 8.47 10.94 18.42
CA SER A 79 8.67 9.50 18.67
C SER A 79 8.61 8.70 17.37
N ILE A 80 9.73 8.05 17.02
CA ILE A 80 9.83 7.24 15.80
C ILE A 80 8.83 6.07 15.77
N ARG A 81 8.59 5.43 16.91
CA ARG A 81 7.64 4.32 17.02
C ARG A 81 6.21 4.80 16.74
N LEU A 82 5.84 5.96 17.28
CA LEU A 82 4.53 6.57 17.04
C LEU A 82 4.37 7.00 15.58
N ILE A 83 5.41 7.57 14.97
CA ILE A 83 5.42 7.90 13.53
C ILE A 83 5.08 6.66 12.69
N LYS A 84 5.74 5.52 12.94
CA LYS A 84 5.50 4.30 12.15
C LYS A 84 4.05 3.79 12.27
N TYR A 85 3.45 3.88 13.45
CA TYR A 85 2.02 3.53 13.62
C TYR A 85 1.08 4.49 12.90
N VAL A 86 1.34 5.80 12.96
CA VAL A 86 0.55 6.80 12.23
C VAL A 86 0.68 6.60 10.72
N ILE A 87 1.88 6.30 10.22
CA ILE A 87 2.12 5.99 8.81
C ILE A 87 1.36 4.72 8.41
N ALA A 88 1.43 3.65 9.21
CA ALA A 88 0.69 2.43 8.93
C ALA A 88 -0.83 2.70 8.85
N ALA A 89 -1.38 3.42 9.83
CA ALA A 89 -2.81 3.76 9.87
C ALA A 89 -3.24 4.64 8.67
N THR A 90 -2.46 5.69 8.36
CA THR A 90 -2.77 6.57 7.22
C THR A 90 -2.67 5.85 5.89
N GLY A 91 -1.68 4.97 5.72
CA GLY A 91 -1.55 4.15 4.52
C GLY A 91 -2.72 3.19 4.33
N VAL A 92 -3.20 2.55 5.40
CA VAL A 92 -4.41 1.72 5.36
C VAL A 92 -5.62 2.56 4.92
N VAL A 93 -5.87 3.70 5.58
CA VAL A 93 -6.98 4.59 5.23
C VAL A 93 -6.92 5.01 3.76
N LEU A 94 -5.75 5.44 3.29
CA LEU A 94 -5.56 5.81 1.89
C LEU A 94 -5.83 4.66 0.93
N THR A 95 -5.41 3.44 1.26
CA THR A 95 -5.68 2.25 0.44
C THR A 95 -7.17 1.99 0.31
N PHE A 96 -7.91 2.07 1.42
CA PHE A 96 -9.38 1.96 1.40
C PHE A 96 -10.00 3.03 0.52
N LEU A 97 -9.59 4.29 0.66
CA LEU A 97 -10.13 5.39 -0.15
C LEU A 97 -9.85 5.19 -1.65
N THR A 98 -8.64 4.74 -2.01
CA THR A 98 -8.27 4.51 -3.42
C THR A 98 -9.13 3.45 -4.10
N ILE A 99 -9.55 2.42 -3.38
CA ILE A 99 -10.37 1.34 -3.94
C ILE A 99 -11.86 1.65 -3.83
N LEU A 100 -12.31 2.16 -2.68
CA LEU A 100 -13.73 2.41 -2.42
C LEU A 100 -14.29 3.62 -3.15
N ILE A 101 -13.52 4.71 -3.30
CA ILE A 101 -14.04 5.92 -3.97
C ILE A 101 -14.44 5.63 -5.42
N PRO A 102 -13.60 5.00 -6.27
CA PRO A 102 -14.00 4.65 -7.62
C PRO A 102 -15.17 3.67 -7.67
N VAL A 103 -15.20 2.66 -6.81
CA VAL A 103 -16.31 1.70 -6.73
C VAL A 103 -17.62 2.42 -6.38
N TRP A 104 -17.58 3.34 -5.42
CA TRP A 104 -18.75 4.11 -5.00
C TRP A 104 -19.23 5.10 -6.07
N LEU A 105 -18.32 5.71 -6.83
CA LEU A 105 -18.65 6.69 -7.86
C LEU A 105 -19.08 6.08 -9.20
N LEU A 106 -18.61 4.87 -9.53
CA LEU A 106 -18.74 4.28 -10.87
C LEU A 106 -19.61 3.02 -10.91
N SER A 107 -19.98 2.44 -9.75
CA SER A 107 -20.81 1.24 -9.70
C SER A 107 -22.29 1.59 -9.48
N ASP A 108 -23.17 0.93 -10.21
CA ASP A 108 -24.62 0.93 -9.96
C ASP A 108 -24.97 0.23 -8.63
N SER A 109 -24.08 -0.64 -8.12
CA SER A 109 -24.15 -1.26 -6.80
C SER A 109 -22.91 -0.91 -5.94
N PRO A 110 -22.88 0.28 -5.31
CA PRO A 110 -21.69 0.83 -4.66
C PRO A 110 -21.22 0.07 -3.40
N PHE A 111 -22.01 -0.90 -2.92
CA PHE A 111 -21.69 -1.72 -1.76
C PHE A 111 -21.30 -3.16 -2.10
N GLU A 112 -21.35 -3.54 -3.38
CA GLU A 112 -20.94 -4.87 -3.82
C GLU A 112 -19.46 -4.87 -4.21
N LEU A 113 -18.60 -5.14 -3.23
CA LEU A 113 -17.20 -5.44 -3.49
C LEU A 113 -17.07 -6.89 -3.93
N ASN A 114 -16.46 -7.11 -5.09
CA ASN A 114 -16.05 -8.44 -5.52
C ASN A 114 -15.02 -9.01 -4.53
N ILE A 115 -15.11 -10.31 -4.22
CA ILE A 115 -14.18 -11.03 -3.34
C ILE A 115 -12.72 -10.75 -3.73
N ALA A 116 -12.39 -10.78 -5.02
CA ALA A 116 -11.04 -10.49 -5.51
C ALA A 116 -10.56 -9.06 -5.16
N MET A 117 -11.46 -8.07 -5.13
CA MET A 117 -11.13 -6.71 -4.69
C MET A 117 -10.86 -6.65 -3.18
N ILE A 118 -11.62 -7.42 -2.38
CA ILE A 118 -11.44 -7.50 -0.94
C ILE A 118 -10.09 -8.16 -0.62
N GLU A 119 -9.74 -9.25 -1.31
CA GLU A 119 -8.46 -9.94 -1.15
C GLU A 119 -7.28 -9.05 -1.55
N LEU A 120 -7.39 -8.32 -2.67
CA LEU A 120 -6.37 -7.37 -3.10
C LEU A 120 -6.22 -6.19 -2.12
N LEU A 121 -7.34 -5.67 -1.59
CA LEU A 121 -7.36 -4.64 -0.55
C LEU A 121 -6.67 -5.13 0.72
N ALA A 122 -6.98 -6.36 1.17
CA ALA A 122 -6.35 -6.98 2.33
C ALA A 122 -4.84 -7.16 2.12
N GLY A 123 -4.43 -7.68 0.95
CA GLY A 123 -3.02 -7.83 0.58
C GLY A 123 -2.27 -6.51 0.59
N ASN A 124 -2.86 -5.45 0.03
CA ASN A 124 -2.27 -4.10 0.07
C ASN A 124 -2.13 -3.59 1.50
N CYS A 125 -3.19 -3.71 2.32
CA CYS A 125 -3.14 -3.29 3.72
C CYS A 125 -2.05 -4.03 4.51
N ILE A 126 -1.91 -5.35 4.33
CA ILE A 126 -0.83 -6.14 4.96
C ILE A 126 0.54 -5.61 4.55
N CYS A 127 0.76 -5.39 3.26
CA CYS A 127 2.02 -4.86 2.74
C CYS A 127 2.32 -3.44 3.25
N ILE A 128 1.31 -2.57 3.30
CA ILE A 128 1.45 -1.19 3.81
C ILE A 128 1.80 -1.20 5.29
N VAL A 129 1.07 -1.95 6.12
CA VAL A 129 1.35 -2.07 7.56
C VAL A 129 2.71 -2.71 7.78
N GLY A 130 2.97 -3.85 7.14
CA GLY A 130 4.24 -4.56 7.23
C GLY A 130 5.43 -3.70 6.80
N GLY A 131 5.36 -3.09 5.62
CA GLY A 131 6.39 -2.18 5.12
C GLY A 131 6.61 -0.98 6.04
N SER A 132 5.53 -0.39 6.56
CA SER A 132 5.59 0.74 7.50
C SER A 132 6.23 0.36 8.84
N LEU A 133 6.12 -0.88 9.29
CA LEU A 133 6.68 -1.34 10.56
C LEU A 133 8.07 -1.94 10.41
N ILE A 134 8.38 -2.55 9.26
CA ILE A 134 9.65 -3.24 8.99
C ILE A 134 10.71 -2.26 8.46
N TYR A 135 10.38 -1.41 7.49
CA TYR A 135 11.38 -0.54 6.89
C TYR A 135 11.89 0.50 7.88
N GLU A 136 13.16 0.85 7.75
CA GLU A 136 13.81 1.82 8.60
C GLU A 136 13.49 3.23 8.13
N LEU A 137 12.86 4.00 9.00
CA LEU A 137 12.62 5.43 8.81
C LEU A 137 13.74 6.19 9.51
N TYR A 138 14.71 6.64 8.74
CA TYR A 138 15.81 7.46 9.24
C TYR A 138 15.38 8.92 9.34
N THR A 139 15.18 9.40 10.56
CA THR A 139 14.90 10.82 10.83
C THR A 139 16.16 11.50 11.37
N ILE A 140 16.60 12.58 10.70
CA ILE A 140 17.61 13.48 11.29
C ILE A 140 16.86 14.31 12.33
N ILE A 141 16.91 13.89 13.58
CA ILE A 141 16.48 14.71 14.71
C ILE A 141 17.52 15.82 14.81
N LEU A 142 17.16 17.03 14.36
CA LEU A 142 17.90 18.22 14.75
C LEU A 142 17.69 18.35 16.26
N CYS A 143 18.68 17.98 17.05
CA CYS A 143 18.77 18.49 18.41
C CYS A 143 18.90 20.01 18.28
N GLU A 144 17.85 20.74 18.63
CA GLU A 144 18.01 22.17 18.93
C GLU A 144 18.96 22.30 20.14
N PRO A 145 19.89 23.26 20.10
CA PRO A 145 20.87 23.50 21.17
C PRO A 145 20.23 23.99 22.47
#